data_AF-A0A350DF71-F1
#
_entry.id   AF-A0A350DF71-F1
#
_cell.length_a   1.000
_cell.length_b   1.000
_cell.length_c   1.000
_cell.angle_alpha   90.00
_cell.angle_beta   90.00
_cell.angle_gamma   90.00
#
_symmetry.space_group_name_H-M   'P 1'
#
loop_
_entity.id
_entity.type
_entity.pdbx_description
1 polymer ?
#
loop_
_entity_poly.entity_id
_entity_poly.type
_entity_poly.pdbx_seq_one_letter_code
_entity_poly.pdbx_strand_id
1 'polypeptide(L)'
;MMKLDRFDLKILDILSRDGRITKSKLAEAINLSVSPCWERVKRLETAGVIEGYTARINAEVLVPRNPVWVQIELKQHNAESFARFEALVMQTPEVTECVAV
;
A
#
# COMPACT_ATOMS: atom_id res chain seq x y z
N MET A 1 18.91 -8.66 3.70
CA MET A 1 17.48 -8.93 3.47
C MET A 1 16.96 -9.81 4.59
N MET A 2 15.85 -9.44 5.23
CA MET A 2 15.18 -10.26 6.24
C MET A 2 14.64 -11.54 5.57
N LYS A 3 14.95 -12.71 6.12
CA LYS A 3 14.42 -13.97 5.61
C LYS A 3 13.01 -14.18 6.16
N LEU A 4 12.02 -14.16 5.27
CA LEU A 4 10.62 -14.45 5.59
C LEU A 4 10.38 -15.96 5.54
N ASP A 5 9.71 -16.50 6.55
CA ASP A 5 9.25 -17.88 6.55
C ASP A 5 7.78 -18.00 6.07
N ARG A 6 7.28 -19.23 6.00
CA ARG A 6 5.91 -19.52 5.55
C ARG A 6 4.82 -18.87 6.41
N PHE A 7 5.08 -18.64 7.70
CA PHE A 7 4.12 -18.01 8.60
C PHE A 7 4.12 -16.50 8.37
N ASP A 8 5.29 -15.90 8.19
CA ASP A 8 5.41 -14.49 7.87
C ASP A 8 4.67 -14.17 6.56
N LEU A 9 4.86 -14.99 5.52
CA LEU A 9 4.15 -14.82 4.23
C LEU A 9 2.64 -14.96 4.37
N LYS A 10 2.15 -15.90 5.19
CA LYS A 10 0.71 -16.03 5.48
C LYS A 10 0.16 -14.83 6.25
N ILE A 11 0.92 -14.31 7.22
CA ILE A 11 0.53 -13.11 7.96
C ILE A 11 0.36 -11.94 6.98
N LEU A 12 1.32 -11.74 6.06
CA LEU A 12 1.26 -10.68 5.06
C LEU A 12 0.06 -10.84 4.12
N ASP A 13 -0.19 -12.05 3.61
CA ASP A 13 -1.36 -12.31 2.75
C ASP A 13 -2.67 -11.99 3.47
N ILE A 14 -2.83 -12.45 4.71
CA ILE A 14 -4.04 -12.19 5.50
C ILE A 14 -4.21 -10.69 5.79
N LEU A 15 -3.17 -10.01 6.28
CA LEU A 15 -3.23 -8.59 6.63
C LEU A 15 -3.43 -7.68 5.41
N SER A 16 -2.95 -8.09 4.23
CA SER A 16 -3.17 -7.34 2.98
C SER A 16 -4.65 -7.31 2.57
N ARG A 17 -5.42 -8.32 2.98
CA ARG A 17 -6.85 -8.48 2.66
C ARG A 17 -7.74 -7.99 3.79
N ASP A 18 -7.36 -8.27 5.04
CA ASP A 18 -8.07 -7.87 6.25
C ASP A 18 -7.08 -7.31 7.29
N GLY A 19 -6.73 -6.04 7.12
CA GLY A 19 -5.86 -5.33 8.07
C GLY A 19 -6.49 -5.08 9.45
N ARG A 20 -7.79 -5.36 9.63
CA ARG A 20 -8.50 -5.23 10.92
C ARG A 20 -8.73 -6.56 11.62
N ILE A 21 -8.18 -7.66 11.11
CA ILE A 21 -8.31 -8.98 11.71
C ILE A 21 -7.84 -8.97 13.18
N THR A 22 -8.60 -9.62 14.05
CA THR A 22 -8.23 -9.73 15.47
C THR A 22 -7.02 -10.63 15.63
N LYS A 23 -6.17 -10.35 16.63
CA LYS A 23 -4.98 -11.17 16.95
C LYS A 23 -5.29 -12.66 17.13
N SER A 24 -6.43 -12.98 17.74
CA SER A 24 -6.88 -14.37 17.93
C SER A 24 -7.16 -15.07 16.60
N LYS A 25 -8.00 -14.46 15.74
CA LYS A 25 -8.32 -15.02 14.41
C LYS A 25 -7.10 -15.13 13.50
N LEU A 26 -6.19 -14.16 13.54
CA LEU A 26 -4.95 -14.23 12.77
C LEU A 26 -4.10 -15.41 13.22
N ALA A 27 -3.94 -15.60 14.53
CA ALA A 27 -3.18 -16.70 15.11
C ALA A 27 -3.81 -18.07 14.78
N GLU A 28 -5.14 -18.17 14.85
CA GLU A 28 -5.91 -19.34 14.43
C GLU A 28 -5.69 -19.66 12.94
N ALA A 29 -5.81 -18.67 12.06
CA ALA A 29 -5.63 -18.82 10.61
C ALA A 29 -4.22 -19.32 10.21
N ILE A 30 -3.21 -19.01 11.01
CA ILE A 30 -1.84 -19.47 10.79
C ILE A 30 -1.43 -20.66 11.66
N ASN A 31 -2.34 -21.25 12.44
CA ASN A 31 -2.09 -22.37 13.36
C ASN A 31 -0.97 -22.09 14.38
N LEU A 32 -0.98 -20.91 15.00
CA LEU A 32 -0.10 -20.54 16.11
C LEU A 32 -0.91 -20.03 17.31
N SER A 33 -0.28 -19.99 18.48
CA SER A 33 -0.84 -19.26 19.61
C SER A 33 -0.71 -17.74 19.39
N VAL A 34 -1.52 -16.96 20.11
CA VAL A 34 -1.64 -15.51 19.90
C VAL A 34 -0.32 -14.77 20.13
N SER A 35 0.45 -15.17 21.14
CA SER A 35 1.72 -14.51 21.48
C SER A 35 2.78 -14.57 20.36
N PRO A 36 3.19 -15.76 19.86
CA PRO A 36 4.18 -15.86 18.79
C PRO A 36 3.67 -15.32 17.45
N CYS A 37 2.36 -15.40 17.17
CA CYS A 37 1.78 -14.73 16.01
C CYS A 37 2.00 -13.21 16.08
N TRP A 38 1.74 -12.61 17.24
CA TRP A 38 1.82 -11.16 17.40
C TRP A 38 3.27 -10.65 17.43
N GLU A 39 4.21 -11.42 17.98
CA GLU A 39 5.64 -11.10 17.89
C GLU A 39 6.13 -11.06 16.44
N ARG A 40 5.63 -11.96 15.59
CA ARG A 40 5.96 -11.96 14.15
C ARG A 40 5.43 -10.72 13.45
N VAL A 41 4.17 -10.34 13.71
CA VAL A 41 3.59 -9.09 13.18
C VAL A 41 4.44 -7.89 13.58
N LYS A 42 4.73 -7.73 14.87
CA LYS A 42 5.60 -6.66 15.38
C LYS A 42 6.98 -6.65 14.71
N ARG A 43 7.58 -7.82 14.49
CA ARG A 43 8.87 -7.92 13.81
C ARG A 43 8.78 -7.45 12.36
N LEU A 44 7.70 -7.77 11.66
CA LEU A 44 7.46 -7.33 10.28
C LEU A 44 7.24 -5.82 10.20
N GLU A 45 6.52 -5.24 11.16
CA GLU A 45 6.33 -3.79 11.30
C GLU A 45 7.66 -3.08 11.57
N THR A 46 8.40 -3.50 12.60
CA THR A 46 9.70 -2.89 12.95
C THR A 46 10.74 -3.02 11.84
N ALA A 47 10.67 -4.09 11.04
CA ALA A 47 11.55 -4.28 9.89
C ALA A 47 11.14 -3.46 8.65
N GLY A 48 10.03 -2.72 8.70
CA GLY A 48 9.50 -1.96 7.57
C GLY A 48 8.91 -2.83 6.45
N VAL A 49 8.65 -4.12 6.70
CA VAL A 49 7.94 -5.00 5.76
C VAL A 49 6.44 -4.67 5.75
N ILE A 50 5.91 -4.26 6.90
CA ILE A 50 4.58 -3.66 7.02
C ILE A 50 4.78 -2.16 7.24
N GLU A 51 4.46 -1.37 6.21
CA GLU A 51 4.60 0.09 6.25
C GLU A 51 3.47 0.77 7.01
N GLY A 52 2.29 0.15 7.04
CA GLY A 52 1.14 0.67 7.76
C GLY A 52 -0.16 -0.07 7.42
N TYR A 53 -1.24 0.41 8.02
CA TYR A 53 -2.60 -0.11 7.80
C TYR A 53 -3.49 1.01 7.30
N THR A 54 -4.23 0.76 6.22
CA THR A 54 -5.11 1.75 5.60
C THR A 54 -6.52 1.22 5.42
N ALA A 55 -7.48 2.13 5.34
CA ALA A 55 -8.86 1.80 4.98
C ALA A 55 -9.04 1.95 3.47
N ARG A 56 -9.63 0.95 2.82
CA ARG A 56 -10.11 1.07 1.44
C ARG A 56 -11.48 1.72 1.46
N ILE A 57 -11.56 2.96 0.99
CA ILE A 57 -12.80 3.75 0.99
C ILE A 57 -13.47 3.62 -0.37
N ASN A 58 -14.77 3.30 -0.38
CA ASN A 58 -15.56 3.36 -1.59
C ASN A 58 -15.84 4.83 -1.94
N ALA A 59 -15.07 5.36 -2.89
CA ALA A 59 -15.21 6.74 -3.33
C ALA A 59 -16.55 7.00 -4.04
N GLU A 60 -17.11 6.02 -4.76
CA GLU A 60 -18.37 6.17 -5.52
C GLU A 60 -19.57 6.50 -4.63
N VAL A 61 -19.56 6.00 -3.39
CA VAL A 61 -20.63 6.25 -2.39
C VAL A 61 -20.51 7.66 -1.79
N LEU A 62 -19.30 8.19 -1.69
CA LEU A 62 -19.04 9.48 -1.03
C LEU A 62 -19.16 10.66 -1.98
N VAL A 63 -18.64 10.52 -3.21
CA VAL A 63 -18.63 11.57 -4.22
C VAL A 63 -18.77 10.90 -5.59
N PRO A 64 -19.71 11.34 -6.45
CA PRO A 64 -19.71 10.91 -7.85
C PRO A 64 -18.40 11.38 -8.50
N ARG A 65 -17.45 10.45 -8.66
CA ARG A 65 -16.19 10.67 -9.38
C ARG A 65 -16.33 10.06 -10.77
N ASN A 66 -15.94 10.82 -11.78
CA ASN A 66 -15.77 10.33 -13.14
C ASN A 66 -14.26 10.29 -13.42
N PRO A 67 -13.54 9.20 -13.10
CA PRO A 67 -12.10 9.14 -13.30
C PRO A 67 -11.78 9.28 -14.79
N VAL A 68 -10.80 10.13 -15.11
CA VAL A 68 -10.31 10.34 -16.48
C VAL A 68 -8.85 9.93 -16.53
N TRP A 69 -8.51 9.13 -17.53
CA TRP A 69 -7.12 8.82 -17.85
C TRP A 69 -6.63 9.80 -18.90
N VAL A 70 -5.48 10.42 -18.64
CA VAL A 70 -4.86 11.39 -19.56
C VAL A 70 -3.47 10.89 -19.92
N GLN A 71 -3.20 10.75 -21.21
CA GLN A 71 -1.84 10.53 -21.70
C GLN A 71 -1.20 11.90 -21.97
N ILE A 72 -0.01 12.12 -21.41
CA ILE A 72 0.72 13.38 -21.53
C ILE A 72 2.07 13.10 -22.18
N GLU A 73 2.37 13.81 -23.25
CA GLU A 73 3.68 13.80 -23.90
C GLU A 73 4.36 15.15 -23.66
N LEU A 74 5.58 15.12 -23.11
CA LEU A 74 6.34 16.35 -22.86
C LEU A 74 7.02 16.80 -24.17
N LYS A 75 6.95 18.09 -24.49
CA LYS A 75 7.63 18.62 -25.68
C LYS A 75 9.16 18.48 -25.63
N GLN A 76 9.72 18.49 -24.43
CA GLN A 76 11.17 18.40 -24.19
C GLN A 76 11.43 17.24 -23.24
N HIS A 77 12.31 16.32 -23.66
CA HIS A 77 12.66 15.12 -22.89
C HIS A 77 14.00 15.33 -22.17
N ASN A 78 14.10 16.41 -21.39
CA ASN A 78 15.27 16.72 -20.57
C ASN A 78 14.91 16.67 -19.08
N ALA A 79 15.92 16.49 -18.22
CA ALA A 79 15.73 16.32 -16.78
C ALA A 79 14.98 17.49 -16.13
N GLU A 80 15.22 18.73 -16.60
CA GLU A 80 14.53 19.92 -16.07
C GLU A 80 13.02 19.89 -16.37
N SER A 81 12.64 19.46 -17.58
CA SER A 81 11.24 19.38 -18.00
C SER A 81 10.49 18.29 -17.22
N PHE A 82 11.13 17.15 -16.99
CA PHE A 82 10.56 16.09 -16.14
C PHE A 82 10.38 16.56 -14.70
N ALA A 83 11.41 17.13 -14.09
CA ALA A 83 11.34 17.61 -12.70
C ALA A 83 10.24 18.68 -12.51
N ARG A 84 10.10 19.58 -13.48
CA ARG A 84 9.04 20.60 -13.47
C ARG A 84 7.65 19.98 -13.58
N PHE A 85 7.48 18.99 -14.45
CA PHE A 85 6.22 18.28 -14.61
C PHE A 85 5.85 17.49 -13.36
N GLU A 86 6.77 16.70 -12.80
CA GLU A 86 6.56 15.94 -11.57
C GLU A 86 6.18 16.84 -10.40
N ALA A 87 6.89 17.97 -10.23
CA ALA A 87 6.58 18.94 -9.17
C ALA A 87 5.17 19.53 -9.31
N LEU A 88 4.71 19.79 -10.54
CA LEU A 88 3.35 20.27 -10.81
C LEU A 88 2.31 19.20 -10.51
N VAL A 89 2.54 17.97 -10.96
CA VAL A 89 1.63 16.83 -10.74
C VAL A 89 1.46 16.56 -9.25
N MET A 90 2.55 16.54 -8.48
CA MET A 90 2.53 16.35 -7.03
C MET A 90 1.77 17.45 -6.28
N GLN A 91 1.66 18.65 -6.85
CA GLN A 91 0.92 19.77 -6.30
C GLN A 91 -0.53 19.85 -6.78
N THR A 92 -0.97 18.94 -7.65
CA THR A 92 -2.32 18.94 -8.22
C THR A 92 -3.20 17.91 -7.51
N PRO A 93 -4.07 18.30 -6.56
CA PRO A 93 -4.81 17.36 -5.69
C PRO A 93 -5.76 16.42 -6.44
N GLU A 94 -6.19 16.80 -7.64
CA GLU A 94 -7.05 16.01 -8.50
C GLU A 94 -6.33 14.79 -9.10
N VAL A 95 -4.99 14.84 -9.21
CA VAL A 95 -4.21 13.71 -9.71
C VAL A 95 -4.03 12.70 -8.58
N THR A 96 -4.67 11.54 -8.73
CA THR A 96 -4.56 10.44 -7.75
C THR A 96 -3.42 9.48 -8.05
N GLU A 97 -3.01 9.38 -9.32
CA GLU A 97 -1.95 8.48 -9.79
C GLU A 97 -1.32 9.06 -11.07
N CYS A 98 -0.01 8.95 -11.20
CA CYS A 98 0.73 9.33 -12.39
C CYS A 98 1.90 8.35 -12.58
N VAL A 99 1.98 7.74 -13.76
CA VAL A 99 3.00 6.74 -14.08
C VAL A 99 3.66 7.15 -15.40
N ALA A 100 4.99 7.22 -15.41
CA ALA A 100 5.75 7.41 -16.63
C ALA A 100 5.76 6.10 -17.43
N VAL A 101 5.47 6.19 -18.73
CA VAL A 101 5.47 5.06 -19.68
C VAL A 101 6.76 5.08 -20.49
#